data_AF-A0A2E1LMI9-F1
#
_entry.id   AF-A0A2E1LMI9-F1
#
_cell.length_a   1.000
_cell.length_b   1.000
_cell.length_c   1.000
_cell.angle_alpha   90.00
_cell.angle_beta   90.00
_cell.angle_gamma   90.00
#
_symmetry.space_group_name_H-M   'P 1'
#
loop_
_entity.id
_entity.type
_entity.pdbx_description
1 polymer ?
#
loop_
_entity_poly.entity_id
_entity_poly.type
_entity_poly.pdbx_seq_one_letter_code
_entity_poly.pdbx_strand_id
1 'polypeptide(L)' 'MNSLYITCPKCEKIFEVDKDLIPGLGRDVECGSCHHIWFYKGKDYDLDRLNRILENYPSEVPKDVESLILDAEKNQ' A
#
# COMPACT_ATOMS: atom_id res chain seq x y z
N MET A 1 26.51 8.83 -4.11
CA MET A 1 25.07 9.15 -4.09
C MET A 1 24.36 8.02 -4.83
N ASN A 2 23.41 7.36 -4.17
CA ASN A 2 22.76 6.17 -4.71
C ASN A 2 21.30 6.53 -5.04
N SER A 3 21.03 6.91 -6.28
CA SER A 3 19.72 7.44 -6.69
C SER A 3 18.76 6.34 -7.16
N LEU A 4 17.46 6.57 -6.93
CA LEU A 4 16.34 5.76 -7.40
C LEU A 4 15.38 6.66 -8.17
N TYR A 5 14.88 6.17 -9.31
CA TYR A 5 13.87 6.86 -10.10
C TYR A 5 12.50 6.28 -9.78
N ILE A 6 11.60 7.14 -9.31
CA ILE A 6 10.22 6.79 -8.95
C ILE A 6 9.27 7.52 -9.90
N THR A 7 8.36 6.77 -10.53
CA THR A 7 7.33 7.33 -11.41
C THR A 7 6.00 7.40 -10.68
N CYS A 8 5.34 8.55 -10.74
CA CYS A 8 3.98 8.71 -10.25
C CYS A 8 3.01 7.89 -11.12
N PRO A 9 2.21 6.97 -10.54
CA PRO A 9 1.29 6.15 -11.32
C PRO A 9 0.06 6.92 -11.84
N LYS A 10 -0.18 8.15 -11.34
CA LYS A 10 -1.33 8.98 -11.72
C LYS A 10 -1.02 9.99 -12.83
N CYS A 11 0.14 10.65 -12.77
CA CYS A 11 0.50 11.72 -13.72
C CYS A 11 1.85 11.50 -14.42
N GLU A 12 2.41 10.30 -14.29
CA GLU A 12 3.61 9.82 -15.01
C GLU A 12 4.90 10.62 -14.80
N LYS A 13 4.90 11.57 -13.86
CA LYS A 13 6.09 12.34 -13.52
C LYS A 13 7.13 11.46 -12.82
N ILE A 14 8.40 11.67 -13.18
CA ILE A 14 9.54 10.94 -12.64
C ILE A 14 10.27 11.81 -11.61
N PHE A 15 10.66 11.20 -10.49
CA PHE A 15 11.39 11.84 -9.40
C PHE A 15 12.70 11.07 -9.16
N GLU A 16 13.80 11.82 -9.02
CA GLU A 16 15.06 11.27 -8.51
C GLU A 16 15.05 11.37 -6.99
N VAL A 17 15.21 10.25 -6.31
CA VAL A 17 15.12 10.13 -4.85
C VAL A 17 16.35 9.38 -4.33
N ASP A 18 16.88 9.77 -3.18
CA ASP A 18 17.92 9.01 -2.50
C ASP A 18 17.38 7.64 -2.04
N LYS A 19 18.06 6.55 -2.38
CA LYS A 19 17.67 5.20 -1.97
C LYS A 19 17.55 5.06 -0.46
N ASP A 20 18.33 5.80 0.31
CA ASP A 20 18.33 5.70 1.78
C ASP A 20 17.02 6.26 2.39
N LEU A 21 16.21 7.01 1.62
CA LEU A 21 14.90 7.50 2.05
C LEU A 21 13.78 6.45 1.91
N ILE A 22 14.02 5.37 1.17
CA ILE A 22 13.08 4.27 0.96
C ILE A 22 13.53 3.05 1.77
N PRO A 23 12.88 2.74 2.90
CA PRO A 23 13.20 1.57 3.73
C PRO A 23 13.10 0.26 2.93
N GLY A 24 13.77 -0.79 3.43
CA GLY A 24 13.78 -2.12 2.79
C GLY A 24 12.40 -2.68 2.49
N LEU A 25 11.43 -2.52 3.40
CA LEU A 25 10.05 -2.94 3.19
C LEU A 25 9.23 -2.01 2.29
N GLY A 26 9.69 -0.78 2.05
CA GLY A 26 8.95 0.25 1.33
C GLY A 26 8.41 1.36 2.24
N ARG A 27 7.68 2.30 1.64
CA ARG A 27 7.04 3.46 2.32
C ARG A 27 5.91 4.02 1.47
N ASP A 28 4.94 4.65 2.10
CA ASP A 28 4.05 5.57 1.40
C ASP A 28 4.82 6.80 0.91
N VAL A 29 4.56 7.18 -0.34
CA VAL A 29 5.14 8.35 -0.99
C VAL A 29 4.02 9.22 -1.56
N GLU A 30 4.26 10.53 -1.62
CA GLU A 30 3.34 11.50 -2.18
C GLU A 30 3.95 12.16 -3.43
N CYS A 31 3.17 12.25 -4.50
CA CYS A 31 3.58 12.98 -5.70
C CYS A 31 3.46 14.49 -5.45
N GLY A 32 4.59 15.20 -5.39
CA GLY A 32 4.60 16.66 -5.27
C GLY A 32 4.07 17.44 -6.49
N SER A 33 3.42 16.79 -7.47
CA SER A 33 2.78 17.45 -8.61
C SER A 33 1.28 17.21 -8.72
N CYS A 34 0.77 16.07 -8.22
CA CYS A 34 -0.66 15.76 -8.26
C CYS A 34 -1.23 15.27 -6.92
N HIS A 35 -0.41 15.29 -5.86
CA HIS A 35 -0.73 14.89 -4.48
C HIS A 35 -1.31 13.48 -4.36
N HIS A 36 -1.04 12.61 -5.34
CA HIS A 36 -1.40 11.20 -5.24
C HIS A 36 -0.45 10.51 -4.28
N ILE A 37 -1.02 9.77 -3.32
CA ILE A 37 -0.30 8.97 -2.35
C ILE A 37 -0.40 7.50 -2.75
N TRP A 38 0.73 6.80 -2.76
CA TRP A 38 0.77 5.36 -3.00
C TRP A 38 1.91 4.71 -2.22
N PHE A 39 1.78 3.42 -1.99
CA PHE A 39 2.84 2.63 -1.37
C PHE A 39 3.92 2.28 -2.40
N TYR A 40 5.15 2.72 -2.16
CA TYR A 40 6.32 2.35 -2.95
C TYR A 40 7.04 1.15 -2.31
N LYS A 41 7.16 0.06 -3.06
CA LYS A 41 7.76 -1.20 -2.59
C LYS A 41 9.28 -1.07 -2.50
N GLY A 42 9.83 -1.42 -1.35
CA GLY A 42 11.27 -1.51 -1.15
C GLY A 42 11.84 -2.85 -1.65
N LYS A 43 13.17 -2.96 -1.62
CA LYS A 43 13.91 -4.16 -2.10
C LYS A 43 13.61 -5.45 -1.33
N ASP A 44 13.22 -5.34 -0.06
CA ASP A 44 12.96 -6.45 0.84
C ASP A 44 11.44 -6.73 0.95
N TYR A 45 10.63 -6.13 0.05
CA TYR A 45 9.19 -6.37 -0.02
C TYR A 45 8.90 -7.78 -0.55
N ASP A 46 8.64 -8.71 0.37
CA ASP A 46 8.33 -10.11 0.09
C ASP A 46 6.83 -10.29 -0.25
N LEU A 47 6.52 -10.29 -1.54
CA LEU A 47 5.18 -10.57 -2.06
C LEU A 47 4.69 -11.97 -1.69
N ASP A 48 5.58 -12.96 -1.65
CA ASP A 48 5.19 -14.34 -1.36
C ASP A 48 4.78 -14.50 0.09
N ARG A 49 5.47 -13.80 1.02
CA ARG A 49 5.04 -13.74 2.42
C ARG A 49 3.69 -13.07 2.57
N LEU A 50 3.43 -11.99 1.85
CA LEU A 50 2.12 -11.33 1.90
C LEU A 50 1.02 -12.25 1.38
N ASN A 51 1.25 -12.94 0.26
CA ASN A 51 0.30 -13.90 -0.30
C ASN A 51 -0.02 -15.03 0.69
N ARG A 52 1.01 -15.59 1.35
CA ARG A 52 0.81 -16.61 2.41
C ARG A 52 -0.01 -16.09 3.59
N ILE A 53 0.13 -14.82 3.96
CA ILE A 53 -0.69 -14.22 5.01
C ILE A 53 -2.14 -14.12 4.54
N LEU A 54 -2.37 -13.64 3.32
CA LEU A 54 -3.71 -13.50 2.74
C LEU A 54 -4.44 -14.84 2.52
N GLU A 55 -3.70 -15.91 2.22
CA GLU A 55 -4.27 -17.27 2.15
C GLU A 55 -4.82 -17.74 3.51
N ASN A 56 -4.11 -17.44 4.59
CA ASN A 56 -4.53 -17.83 5.95
C ASN A 56 -5.54 -16.85 6.55
N TYR A 57 -5.50 -15.59 6.12
CA TYR A 57 -6.30 -14.48 6.60
C TYR A 57 -6.84 -13.70 5.41
N PRO A 58 -7.90 -14.18 4.75
CA PRO A 58 -8.50 -13.46 3.65
C PRO A 58 -8.95 -12.07 4.12
N SER A 59 -8.72 -11.06 3.30
CA SER A 59 -9.13 -9.67 3.59
C SER A 59 -10.64 -9.46 3.56
N GLU A 60 -11.38 -10.45 3.04
CA GLU A 60 -12.83 -10.46 2.97
C GLU A 60 -13.42 -10.71 4.36
N VAL A 61 -14.33 -9.85 4.77
CA VAL A 61 -15.06 -10.02 6.03
C VAL A 61 -16.04 -11.19 5.85
N PRO A 62 -16.07 -12.17 6.78
CA PRO A 62 -17.10 -13.22 6.76
C PRO A 62 -18.51 -12.62 6.72
N LYS A 63 -19.40 -13.20 5.92
CA LYS A 63 -20.75 -12.65 5.66
C LYS A 63 -21.61 -12.50 6.92
N ASP A 64 -21.43 -13.40 7.86
CA ASP A 64 -22.08 -13.33 9.17
C ASP A 64 -21.62 -12.10 9.95
N VAL A 65 -20.33 -11.81 9.97
CA VAL A 65 -19.78 -10.59 10.58
C VAL A 65 -20.29 -9.34 9.86
N GLU A 66 -20.32 -9.34 8.53
CA GLU A 66 -20.86 -8.23 7.74
C GLU A 66 -22.34 -7.95 8.09
N SER A 67 -23.15 -9.00 8.24
CA SER A 67 -24.55 -8.86 8.65
C SER A 67 -24.71 -8.27 10.06
N LEU A 68 -23.83 -8.64 11.00
CA LEU A 68 -23.82 -8.08 12.36
C LEU A 68 -23.48 -6.59 12.38
N ILE A 69 -22.55 -6.15 11.52
CA ILE A 69 -22.19 -4.74 11.38
C ILE A 69 -23.39 -3.94 10.86
N LEU A 70 -24.04 -4.43 9.80
CA LEU A 70 -25.22 -3.77 9.22
C LEU A 70 -26.38 -3.66 10.21
N ASP A 71 -26.60 -4.68 11.02
CA ASP A 71 -27.65 -4.65 12.04
C ASP A 71 -27.32 -3.68 13.17
N ALA A 72 -26.04 -3.56 13.57
CA ALA A 72 -25.60 -2.56 14.54
C ALA A 72 -25.76 -1.12 14.02
N GLU A 73 -25.42 -0.88 12.74
CA GLU A 73 -25.56 0.44 12.09
C GLU A 73 -27.02 0.87 11.92
N LYS A 74 -27.94 -0.07 11.68
CA LYS A 74 -29.38 0.22 11.59
C LYS A 74 -30.05 0.56 12.92
N ASN A 75 -29.42 0.17 14.03
CA ASN A 75 -29.96 0.36 15.38
C ASN A 75 -29.40 1.64 16.06
N GLN A 76 -28.69 2.49 15.32
CA GLN A 76 -28.34 3.87 15.68
C GLN A 76 -29.25 4.87 14.95
#